data_AF-A0A0A8ZPL4-F1
#
_entry.id   AF-A0A0A8ZPL4-F1
#
_cell.length_a   1.000
_cell.length_b   1.000
_cell.length_c   1.000
_cell.angle_alpha   90.00
_cell.angle_beta   90.00
_cell.angle_gamma   90.00
#
_symmetry.space_group_name_H-M   'P 1'
#
loop_
_entity.id
_entity.type
_entity.pdbx_description
1 polymer ?
#
loop_
_entity_poly.entity_id
_entity_poly.type
_entity_poly.pdbx_seq_one_letter_code
_entity_poly.pdbx_strand_id
1 'polypeptide(L)'
;MGFFHGYVQKVKELVGFHGAAQQIKELKDRIVEARRRRKRYKLDTEVDPGTTSIDPRLPALYVESSDLVGIDIPREHLTNLLDDGELSLKVISIVGFGGLGKTTLAKEAYK
;
A
#
# COMPACT_ATOMS: atom_id res chain seq x y z
N MET A 1 33.89 -48.37 -28.98
CA MET A 1 33.85 -47.65 -27.69
C MET A 1 32.77 -46.55 -27.61
N GLY A 2 31.78 -46.49 -28.51
CA GLY A 2 30.81 -45.38 -28.59
C GLY A 2 29.54 -45.49 -27.73
N PHE A 3 29.24 -46.67 -27.15
CA PHE A 3 27.97 -46.91 -26.45
C PHE A 3 27.91 -46.31 -25.04
N PHE A 4 29.06 -46.22 -24.35
CA PHE A 4 29.12 -45.69 -22.98
C PHE A 4 28.92 -44.18 -22.91
N HIS A 5 29.34 -43.45 -23.93
CA HIS A 5 29.24 -41.98 -23.95
C HIS A 5 27.78 -41.51 -23.99
N GLY A 6 26.94 -42.12 -24.84
CA GLY A 6 25.52 -41.77 -24.94
C GLY A 6 24.71 -42.13 -23.68
N TYR A 7 25.11 -43.18 -22.95
CA TYR A 7 24.44 -43.58 -21.70
C TYR A 7 24.71 -42.58 -20.57
N VAL A 8 25.97 -42.12 -20.44
CA VAL A 8 26.35 -41.11 -19.44
C VAL A 8 25.67 -39.77 -19.71
N GLN A 9 25.47 -39.42 -20.98
CA GLN A 9 24.79 -38.18 -21.37
C GLN A 9 23.30 -38.17 -21.00
N LYS A 10 22.58 -39.28 -21.24
CA LYS A 10 21.18 -39.45 -20.79
C LYS A 10 21.01 -39.40 -19.27
N VAL A 11 21.94 -39.99 -18.52
CA VAL A 11 21.92 -39.94 -17.04
C VAL A 11 22.15 -38.51 -16.55
N LYS A 12 23.07 -37.75 -17.18
CA LYS A 12 23.30 -36.33 -16.87
C LYS A 12 22.05 -35.47 -17.10
N GLU A 13 21.32 -35.71 -18.18
CA GLU A 13 20.05 -35.01 -18.45
C GLU A 13 18.99 -35.32 -17.38
N LEU A 14 18.80 -36.60 -17.03
CA LEU A 14 17.87 -37.02 -15.97
C LEU A 14 18.22 -36.43 -14.59
N VAL A 15 19.52 -36.35 -14.27
CA VAL A 15 20.00 -35.69 -13.04
C VAL A 15 19.74 -34.18 -13.09
N GLY A 16 19.83 -33.54 -14.25
CA GLY A 16 19.48 -32.13 -14.45
C GLY A 16 18.01 -31.81 -14.17
N PHE A 17 17.11 -32.75 -14.44
CA PHE A 17 15.68 -32.61 -14.13
C PHE A 17 15.34 -32.79 -12.65
N HIS A 18 16.24 -33.35 -11.84
CA HIS A 18 15.99 -33.59 -10.42
C HIS A 18 15.74 -32.28 -9.65
N GLY A 19 16.50 -31.22 -9.97
CA GLY A 19 16.32 -29.90 -9.36
C GLY A 19 14.96 -29.28 -9.70
N ALA A 20 14.53 -29.39 -10.96
CA ALA A 20 13.21 -28.90 -11.38
C ALA A 20 12.07 -29.70 -10.71
N ALA A 21 12.20 -31.03 -10.63
CA ALA A 21 11.22 -31.88 -9.96
C ALA A 21 11.10 -31.56 -8.47
N GLN A 22 12.22 -31.26 -7.80
CA GLN A 22 12.23 -30.84 -6.40
C GLN A 22 11.51 -29.50 -6.21
N GLN A 23 11.80 -28.50 -7.04
CA GLN A 23 11.13 -27.19 -6.97
C GLN A 23 9.61 -27.29 -7.21
N ILE A 24 9.19 -28.13 -8.15
CA ILE A 24 7.76 -28.40 -8.39
C ILE A 24 7.11 -29.03 -7.17
N LYS A 25 7.79 -29.99 -6.52
CA LYS A 25 7.30 -30.63 -5.30
C LYS A 25 7.15 -29.62 -4.16
N GLU A 26 8.17 -28.80 -3.90
CA GLU A 26 8.14 -27.77 -2.87
C GLU A 26 7.02 -26.74 -3.12
N LEU A 27 6.82 -26.33 -4.38
CA LEU A 27 5.73 -25.43 -4.75
C LEU A 27 4.36 -26.06 -4.47
N LYS A 28 4.19 -27.34 -4.82
CA LYS A 28 2.95 -28.08 -4.56
C LYS A 28 2.64 -28.15 -3.07
N ASP A 29 3.64 -28.45 -2.24
CA ASP A 29 3.49 -28.51 -0.79
C ASP A 29 3.10 -27.15 -0.20
N ARG A 30 3.73 -26.06 -0.69
CA ARG A 30 3.38 -24.68 -0.31
C ARG A 30 1.94 -24.32 -0.67
N ILE A 31 1.46 -24.70 -1.85
CA ILE A 31 0.08 -24.45 -2.29
C ILE A 31 -0.92 -25.19 -1.39
N VAL A 32 -0.64 -26.44 -1.04
CA VAL A 32 -1.51 -27.23 -0.14
C VAL A 32 -1.58 -26.59 1.25
N GLU A 33 -0.46 -26.18 1.83
CA GLU A 33 -0.45 -25.52 3.14
C GLU A 33 -1.14 -24.16 3.10
N ALA A 34 -0.93 -23.36 2.04
CA ALA A 34 -1.65 -22.09 1.85
C ALA A 34 -3.17 -22.31 1.78
N ARG A 35 -3.65 -23.31 1.04
CA ARG A 35 -5.06 -23.68 0.99
C ARG A 35 -5.59 -24.12 2.36
N ARG A 36 -4.82 -24.91 3.11
CA ARG A 36 -5.18 -25.34 4.46
C ARG A 36 -5.31 -24.15 5.42
N ARG A 37 -4.39 -23.18 5.36
CA ARG A 37 -4.45 -21.95 6.16
C ARG A 37 -5.67 -21.10 5.80
N ARG A 38 -5.93 -20.90 4.50
CA ARG A 38 -7.09 -20.15 3.99
C ARG A 38 -8.41 -20.71 4.52
N LYS A 39 -8.59 -22.04 4.45
CA LYS A 39 -9.76 -22.73 5.01
C LYS A 39 -9.85 -22.61 6.53
N ARG A 40 -8.71 -22.74 7.24
CA ARG A 40 -8.64 -22.63 8.70
C ARG A 40 -9.07 -21.25 9.20
N TYR A 41 -8.73 -20.20 8.47
CA TYR A 41 -9.08 -18.82 8.80
C TYR A 41 -10.40 -18.34 8.17
N LYS A 42 -11.12 -19.22 7.46
CA LYS A 42 -12.40 -18.90 6.81
C LYS A 42 -12.31 -17.66 5.89
N LEU A 43 -11.17 -17.48 5.21
CA LEU A 43 -10.99 -16.41 4.22
C LEU A 43 -11.78 -16.67 2.92
N ASP A 44 -12.51 -17.78 2.86
CA ASP A 44 -13.46 -18.10 1.79
C ASP A 44 -14.84 -17.49 2.05
N THR A 45 -15.03 -16.84 3.21
CA THR A 45 -16.23 -16.02 3.45
C THR A 45 -16.11 -14.84 2.49
N GLU A 46 -16.93 -14.83 1.44
CA GLU A 46 -17.11 -13.67 0.59
C GLU A 46 -17.36 -12.48 1.50
N VAL A 47 -16.36 -11.60 1.61
CA VAL A 47 -16.65 -10.22 1.97
C VAL A 47 -17.54 -9.78 0.83
N ASP A 48 -18.82 -9.59 1.13
CA ASP A 48 -19.80 -9.05 0.19
C ASP A 48 -19.09 -7.96 -0.62
N PRO A 49 -18.99 -8.08 -1.95
CA PRO A 49 -18.41 -7.02 -2.77
C PRO A 49 -19.28 -5.75 -2.71
N GLY A 50 -20.44 -5.79 -2.05
CA GLY A 50 -20.77 -4.91 -0.91
C GLY A 50 -20.41 -3.45 -1.06
N THR A 51 -20.69 -2.91 -2.24
CA THR A 51 -20.41 -1.53 -2.68
C THR A 51 -18.92 -1.18 -2.72
N THR A 52 -18.50 -0.42 -3.72
CA THR A 52 -17.34 0.46 -3.58
C THR A 52 -17.64 1.41 -2.42
N SER A 53 -17.39 0.94 -1.19
CA SER A 53 -17.55 1.70 0.02
C SER A 53 -16.61 2.89 -0.12
N ILE A 54 -17.19 4.06 -0.37
CA ILE A 54 -16.46 5.31 -0.35
C ILE A 54 -15.82 5.35 1.03
N ASP A 55 -14.49 5.42 1.08
CA ASP A 55 -13.75 5.51 2.33
C ASP A 55 -14.42 6.60 3.19
N PRO A 56 -14.95 6.26 4.38
CA PRO A 56 -15.66 7.22 5.21
C PRO A 56 -14.86 8.48 5.55
N ARG A 57 -13.53 8.46 5.34
CA ARG A 57 -12.62 9.59 5.55
C ARG A 57 -12.49 10.51 4.33
N LEU A 58 -12.94 10.09 3.14
CA LEU A 58 -12.90 10.91 1.92
C LEU A 58 -13.69 12.22 2.06
N PRO A 59 -14.92 12.25 2.59
CA PRO A 59 -15.66 13.49 2.77
C PRO A 59 -14.91 14.51 3.63
N ALA A 60 -14.22 14.06 4.68
CA ALA A 60 -13.41 14.93 5.54
C ALA A 60 -12.18 15.53 4.84
N LEU A 61 -11.72 14.92 3.73
CA LEU A 61 -10.61 15.43 2.93
C LEU A 61 -11.05 16.50 1.91
N TYR A 62 -12.33 16.52 1.52
CA TYR A 62 -12.87 17.37 0.45
C TYR A 62 -14.08 18.17 0.94
N VAL A 63 -14.06 18.60 2.20
CA VAL A 63 -15.09 19.51 2.70
C VAL A 63 -14.97 20.85 1.97
N GLU A 64 -16.11 21.44 1.61
CA GLU A 64 -16.15 22.72 0.92
C GLU A 64 -15.70 23.84 1.87
N SER A 65 -14.98 24.83 1.33
CA SER A 65 -14.46 25.94 2.13
C SER A 65 -15.59 26.75 2.79
N SER A 66 -16.79 26.77 2.21
CA SER A 66 -17.99 27.41 2.77
C SER A 66 -18.51 26.74 4.04
N ASP A 67 -18.21 25.45 4.23
CA ASP A 67 -18.72 24.67 5.35
C ASP A 67 -17.76 24.71 6.55
N LEU A 68 -16.59 25.33 6.38
CA LEU A 68 -15.57 25.48 7.42
C LEU A 68 -15.88 26.68 8.32
N VAL A 69 -15.73 26.47 9.62
CA VAL A 69 -15.93 27.51 10.63
C VAL A 69 -14.65 27.74 11.43
N GLY A 70 -14.42 28.98 11.83
CA GLY A 70 -13.27 29.36 12.67
C GLY A 70 -11.91 29.22 11.99
N ILE A 71 -11.87 29.07 10.66
CA ILE A 71 -10.65 28.84 9.89
C ILE A 71 -10.00 30.14 9.39
N ASP A 72 -10.74 31.25 9.36
CA ASP A 72 -10.29 32.51 8.77
C ASP A 72 -9.01 33.04 9.43
N ILE A 73 -9.02 33.18 10.76
CA ILE A 73 -7.88 33.72 11.52
C ILE A 73 -6.66 32.79 11.42
N PRO A 74 -6.78 31.46 11.66
CA PRO A 74 -5.63 30.57 11.49
C PRO A 74 -5.09 30.52 10.06
N ARG A 75 -5.97 30.62 9.04
CA ARG A 75 -5.56 30.64 7.63
C ARG A 75 -4.77 31.90 7.32
N GLU A 76 -5.29 33.06 7.66
CA GLU A 76 -4.61 34.35 7.46
C GLU A 76 -3.24 34.36 8.14
N HIS A 77 -3.16 33.89 9.39
CA HIS A 77 -1.90 33.79 10.11
C HIS A 77 -0.90 32.87 9.39
N LEU A 78 -1.34 31.73 8.87
CA LEU A 78 -0.49 30.81 8.12
C LEU A 78 -0.04 31.41 6.78
N THR A 79 -0.93 32.09 6.05
CA THR A 79 -0.60 32.78 4.80
C THR A 79 0.43 33.89 5.02
N ASN A 80 0.29 34.67 6.10
CA ASN A 80 1.26 35.72 6.44
C ASN A 80 2.65 35.16 6.78
N LEU A 81 2.75 33.95 7.34
CA LEU A 81 4.03 33.28 7.58
C LEU A 81 4.66 32.73 6.28
N LEU A 82 3.83 32.45 5.27
CA LEU A 82 4.29 31.97 3.96
C LEU A 82 4.71 33.12 3.03
N ASP A 83 3.99 34.24 3.08
CA ASP A 83 4.18 35.41 2.21
C ASP A 83 4.72 36.63 3.00
N ASP A 84 5.78 36.42 3.76
CA ASP A 84 6.46 37.48 4.53
C ASP A 84 7.47 38.29 3.69
N GLY A 85 7.48 38.09 2.36
CA GLY A 85 8.31 38.82 1.40
C GLY A 85 9.72 38.24 1.19
N GLU A 86 10.09 37.14 1.85
CA GLU A 86 11.39 36.48 1.67
C GLU A 86 11.31 35.39 0.59
N LEU A 87 12.23 35.40 -0.38
CA LEU A 87 12.26 34.43 -1.49
C LEU A 87 12.98 33.11 -1.15
N SER A 88 13.12 32.77 0.13
CA SER A 88 13.80 31.56 0.60
C SER A 88 12.82 30.39 0.78
N LEU A 89 13.30 29.16 0.69
CA LEU A 89 12.48 27.98 0.99
C LEU A 89 12.21 27.90 2.49
N LYS A 90 10.92 27.80 2.85
CA LYS A 90 10.45 27.76 4.24
C LYS A 90 9.70 26.47 4.54
N VAL A 91 9.78 26.05 5.80
CA VAL A 91 9.04 24.91 6.35
C VAL A 91 8.28 25.38 7.57
N ILE A 92 6.95 25.28 7.54
CA ILE A 92 6.07 25.64 8.65
C ILE A 92 5.44 24.37 9.20
N SER A 93 5.49 24.19 10.52
CA SER A 93 4.89 23.04 11.20
C SER A 93 3.57 23.43 11.88
N ILE A 94 2.50 22.69 11.59
CA ILE A 94 1.19 22.85 12.23
C ILE A 94 1.05 21.74 13.28
N VAL A 95 1.04 22.11 14.57
CA VAL A 95 1.07 21.17 15.70
C VAL A 95 -0.18 21.31 16.57
N GLY A 96 -0.65 20.20 17.13
CA GLY A 96 -1.82 20.16 18.01
C GLY A 96 -2.42 18.76 18.12
N PHE A 97 -3.36 18.58 19.05
CA PHE A 97 -4.07 17.32 19.27
C PHE A 97 -4.79 16.77 18.03
N GLY A 98 -5.11 15.48 18.07
CA GLY A 98 -5.91 14.82 17.02
C GLY A 98 -7.29 15.48 16.88
N GLY A 99 -7.82 15.54 15.66
CA GLY A 99 -9.15 16.11 15.40
C GLY A 99 -9.25 17.63 15.35
N LEU A 100 -8.19 18.39 15.66
CA LEU A 100 -8.21 19.88 15.64
C LEU A 100 -8.30 20.53 14.24
N GLY A 101 -8.33 19.75 13.15
CA GLY A 101 -8.40 20.32 11.80
C GLY A 101 -7.07 20.81 11.20
N LYS A 102 -5.93 20.36 11.72
CA LYS A 102 -4.59 20.75 11.20
C LYS A 102 -4.42 20.50 9.70
N THR A 103 -4.81 19.31 9.24
CA THR A 103 -4.76 18.94 7.81
C THR A 103 -5.74 19.78 6.99
N THR A 104 -6.89 20.14 7.56
CA THR A 104 -7.88 21.02 6.92
C THR A 104 -7.31 22.41 6.73
N LEU A 105 -6.69 22.99 7.77
CA LEU A 105 -6.04 24.30 7.70
C LEU A 105 -4.93 24.35 6.65
N ALA A 106 -4.08 23.31 6.59
CA ALA A 106 -3.02 23.23 5.59
C ALA A 106 -3.57 23.21 4.15
N LYS A 107 -4.69 22.51 3.93
CA LYS A 107 -5.35 22.46 2.62
C LYS A 107 -5.95 23.81 2.24
N GLU A 108 -6.61 24.48 3.16
CA GLU A 108 -7.22 25.79 2.91
C GLU A 108 -6.21 26.91 2.67
N ALA A 109 -5.01 26.82 3.28
CA ALA A 109 -3.95 27.79 3.03
C ALA A 109 -3.21 27.57 1.70
N TYR A 110 -3.29 26.36 1.12
CA TYR A 110 -2.69 26.04 -0.17
C TYR A 110 -3.59 26.35 -1.36
N LYS A 111 -4.92 26.32 -1.17
CA LYS A 111 -5.90 26.70 -2.18
C LYS A 111 -5.74 28.17 -2.58
#